data_AF-A0A1G2CEG1-F1
#
_entry.id   AF-A0A1G2CEG1-F1
#
_cell.length_a   1.000
_cell.length_b   1.000
_cell.length_c   1.000
_cell.angle_alpha   90.00
_cell.angle_beta   90.00
_cell.angle_gamma   90.00
#
_symmetry.space_group_name_H-M   'P 1'
#
loop_
_entity.id
_entity.type
_entity.pdbx_description
1 polymer ?
#
loop_
_entity_poly.entity_id
_entity_poly.type
_entity_poly.pdbx_seq_one_letter_code
_entity_poly.pdbx_strand_id
1 'polypeptide(L)'
;MGLPPYAELYHEVALSEAERQAEEQGWNTPDRVSFASKDQAVRVAQIFMHHPYIHGVELFGSVARDGLGHDLDLILITDKGRGSDFICLASDRFGRRDSLETEDLTLQRMECYNTPDERAKIAKRVLGGNFGELLAEAKRYTAAKLDIFVFPPDWRDHLRVLQEDLPHRDPNFMENIARDAVRIA
;
A
#
# COMPACT_ATOMS: atom_id res chain seq x y z
N MET A 1 45.96 16.65 -0.97
CA MET A 1 44.96 15.67 -1.46
C MET A 1 43.77 15.76 -0.52
N GLY A 2 42.78 16.59 -0.88
CA GLY A 2 41.58 16.82 -0.08
C GLY A 2 40.41 16.03 -0.64
N LEU A 3 39.61 15.41 0.24
CA LEU A 3 38.33 14.81 -0.08
C LEU A 3 37.36 15.89 -0.60
N PRO A 4 36.46 15.59 -1.56
CA PRO A 4 35.44 16.54 -1.97
C PRO A 4 34.32 16.63 -0.90
N PRO A 5 33.74 17.81 -0.68
CA PRO A 5 32.68 18.01 0.30
C PRO A 5 31.37 17.41 -0.21
N TYR A 6 30.78 16.51 0.58
CA TYR A 6 29.34 16.25 0.56
C TYR A 6 28.65 17.48 1.17
N ALA A 7 28.03 18.33 0.35
CA ALA A 7 27.07 19.33 0.82
C ALA A 7 26.10 19.70 -0.31
N GLU A 8 24.83 19.36 -0.07
CA GLU A 8 23.65 20.08 -0.55
C GLU A 8 23.32 20.03 -2.06
N LEU A 9 22.81 18.88 -2.50
CA LEU A 9 21.82 18.84 -3.58
C LEU A 9 20.42 18.87 -2.95
N TYR A 10 20.04 20.03 -2.40
CA TYR A 10 18.63 20.36 -2.25
C TYR A 10 18.10 20.64 -3.65
N HIS A 11 17.56 19.62 -4.31
CA HIS A 11 16.64 19.87 -5.40
C HIS A 11 15.43 20.59 -4.81
N GLU A 12 15.32 21.90 -5.07
CA GLU A 12 14.06 22.61 -5.01
C GLU A 12 13.11 21.93 -6.01
N VAL A 13 12.41 20.90 -5.53
CA VAL A 13 11.26 20.34 -6.24
C VAL A 13 10.20 21.44 -6.19
N ALA A 14 9.96 22.07 -7.33
CA ALA A 14 8.85 23.00 -7.48
C ALA A 14 7.58 22.30 -6.98
N LEU A 15 6.88 22.92 -6.03
CA LEU A 15 5.63 22.39 -5.49
C LEU A 15 4.68 22.12 -6.66
N SER A 16 4.24 20.87 -6.75
CA SER A 16 3.17 20.44 -7.63
C SER A 16 1.90 21.27 -7.35
N GLU A 17 1.02 21.41 -8.33
CA GLU A 17 -0.26 22.13 -8.15
C GLU A 17 -1.08 21.56 -6.99
N ALA A 18 -0.92 20.26 -6.71
CA ALA A 18 -1.52 19.57 -5.57
C ALA A 18 -1.01 20.08 -4.22
N GLU A 19 0.30 20.36 -4.09
CA GLU A 19 0.88 20.90 -2.87
C GLU A 19 0.44 22.35 -2.62
N ARG A 20 0.22 23.14 -3.68
CA ARG A 20 -0.34 24.49 -3.58
C ARG A 20 -1.80 24.47 -3.12
N GLN A 21 -2.60 23.52 -3.62
CA GLN A 21 -3.98 23.35 -3.17
C GLN A 21 -4.07 22.94 -1.70
N ALA A 22 -3.13 22.11 -1.21
CA ALA A 22 -3.07 21.73 0.20
C ALA A 22 -2.71 22.93 1.10
N GLU A 23 -1.80 23.81 0.65
CA GLU A 23 -1.47 25.06 1.34
C GLU A 23 -2.66 26.05 1.37
N GLU A 24 -3.38 26.21 0.24
CA GLU A 24 -4.57 27.07 0.16
C GLU A 24 -5.71 26.62 1.09
N GLN A 25 -5.77 25.34 1.44
CA GLN A 25 -6.73 24.78 2.39
C GLN A 25 -6.31 24.88 3.86
N GLY A 26 -5.17 25.51 4.16
CA GLY A 26 -4.74 25.80 5.54
C GLY A 26 -4.13 24.62 6.29
N TRP A 27 -3.60 23.62 5.59
CA TRP A 27 -2.94 22.46 6.19
C TRP A 27 -1.52 22.82 6.64
N ASN A 28 -1.43 23.50 7.78
CA ASN A 28 -0.16 23.90 8.39
C ASN A 28 0.47 22.71 9.12
N THR A 29 1.58 22.12 8.63
CA THR A 29 2.33 21.10 9.41
C THR A 29 3.86 21.18 9.21
N PRO A 30 4.67 21.07 10.29
CA PRO A 30 6.14 21.23 10.24
C PRO A 30 6.92 20.02 9.74
N ASP A 31 6.25 18.90 9.47
CA ASP A 31 6.79 17.78 8.71
C ASP A 31 6.05 17.81 7.38
N ARG A 32 6.77 17.95 6.24
CA ARG A 32 6.14 17.99 4.91
C ARG A 32 5.22 16.79 4.75
N VAL A 33 3.91 17.02 4.91
CA VAL A 33 2.90 16.00 4.71
C VAL A 33 2.84 15.75 3.22
N SER A 34 3.54 14.72 2.76
CA SER A 34 3.55 14.36 1.35
C SER A 34 2.25 13.65 0.99
N PHE A 35 1.41 14.34 0.26
CA PHE A 35 0.23 13.73 -0.35
C PHE A 35 0.64 13.02 -1.65
N ALA A 36 -0.07 11.93 -1.95
CA ALA A 36 -0.04 11.32 -3.25
C ALA A 36 -1.28 11.69 -4.07
N SER A 37 -1.08 11.93 -5.35
CA SER A 37 -2.14 12.17 -6.33
C SER A 37 -2.46 10.92 -7.14
N LYS A 38 -3.60 10.96 -7.84
CA LYS A 38 -3.99 9.91 -8.79
C LYS A 38 -2.96 9.69 -9.90
N ASP A 39 -2.30 10.75 -10.39
CA ASP A 39 -1.26 10.63 -11.41
C ASP A 39 -0.03 9.88 -10.89
N GLN A 40 0.35 10.13 -9.63
CA GLN A 40 1.41 9.37 -8.97
C GLN A 40 0.99 7.91 -8.78
N ALA A 41 -0.28 7.65 -8.41
CA ALA A 41 -0.81 6.29 -8.31
C ALA A 41 -0.71 5.53 -9.63
N VAL A 42 -1.08 6.15 -10.76
CA VAL A 42 -0.97 5.54 -12.10
C VAL A 42 0.48 5.23 -12.46
N ARG A 43 1.41 6.15 -12.20
CA ARG A 43 2.85 5.91 -12.45
C ARG A 43 3.38 4.75 -11.61
N VAL A 44 3.03 4.72 -10.33
CA VAL A 44 3.40 3.63 -9.42
C VAL A 44 2.81 2.29 -9.89
N ALA A 45 1.55 2.28 -10.33
CA ALA A 45 0.92 1.09 -10.89
C ALA A 45 1.64 0.58 -12.13
N GLN A 46 2.03 1.45 -13.05
CA GLN A 46 2.80 1.08 -14.25
C GLN A 46 4.13 0.41 -13.91
N ILE A 47 4.82 0.86 -12.85
CA ILE A 47 6.05 0.23 -12.37
C ILE A 47 5.77 -1.20 -11.90
N PHE A 48 4.72 -1.40 -11.09
CA PHE A 48 4.37 -2.74 -10.62
C PHE A 48 3.92 -3.68 -11.76
N MET A 49 3.31 -3.16 -12.83
CA MET A 49 2.95 -3.95 -14.00
C MET A 49 4.14 -4.54 -14.77
N HIS A 50 5.38 -4.12 -14.49
CA HIS A 50 6.58 -4.78 -15.00
C HIS A 50 6.93 -6.10 -14.28
N HIS A 51 6.20 -6.45 -13.23
CA HIS A 51 6.37 -7.74 -12.55
C HIS A 51 5.64 -8.86 -13.32
N PRO A 52 6.27 -10.02 -13.60
CA PRO A 52 5.69 -11.06 -14.45
C PRO A 52 4.40 -11.70 -13.90
N TYR A 53 4.16 -11.56 -12.59
CA TYR A 53 3.00 -12.14 -11.90
C TYR A 53 1.95 -11.11 -11.48
N ILE A 54 2.12 -9.84 -11.84
CA ILE A 54 1.11 -8.80 -11.62
C ILE A 54 0.35 -8.62 -12.93
N HIS A 55 -0.97 -8.77 -12.87
CA HIS A 55 -1.87 -8.74 -14.04
C HIS A 55 -2.79 -7.52 -14.05
N GLY A 56 -2.81 -6.77 -12.95
CA GLY A 56 -3.54 -5.53 -12.81
C GLY A 56 -3.20 -4.84 -11.51
N VAL A 57 -3.51 -3.56 -11.44
CA VAL A 57 -3.39 -2.76 -10.22
C VAL A 57 -4.67 -1.98 -10.03
N GLU A 58 -5.20 -2.04 -8.82
CA GLU A 58 -6.34 -1.24 -8.39
C GLU A 58 -5.93 -0.27 -7.30
N LEU A 59 -6.54 0.90 -7.31
CA LEU A 59 -6.37 1.97 -6.33
C LEU A 59 -7.63 2.02 -5.49
N PHE A 60 -7.50 2.12 -4.17
CA PHE A 60 -8.62 2.37 -3.26
C PHE A 60 -8.28 3.50 -2.29
N GLY A 61 -9.10 3.70 -1.27
CA GLY A 61 -8.81 4.66 -0.21
C GLY A 61 -8.98 6.13 -0.64
N SER A 62 -8.26 7.01 0.05
CA SER A 62 -8.42 8.47 -0.08
C SER A 62 -8.11 8.96 -1.50
N VAL A 63 -7.03 8.49 -2.12
CA VAL A 63 -6.68 8.89 -3.49
C VAL A 63 -7.71 8.42 -4.52
N ALA A 64 -8.34 7.26 -4.32
CA ALA A 64 -9.41 6.79 -5.20
C ALA A 64 -10.67 7.69 -5.12
N ARG A 65 -11.05 8.11 -3.91
CA ARG A 65 -12.27 8.90 -3.65
C ARG A 65 -12.08 10.38 -3.93
N ASP A 66 -11.00 10.95 -3.43
CA ASP A 66 -10.80 12.39 -3.29
C ASP A 66 -9.68 12.92 -4.22
N GLY A 67 -8.94 12.02 -4.87
CA GLY A 67 -7.84 12.34 -5.78
C GLY A 67 -6.51 12.65 -5.09
N LEU A 68 -6.50 12.80 -3.76
CA LEU A 68 -5.33 13.07 -2.91
C LEU A 68 -5.41 12.26 -1.60
N GLY A 69 -4.25 11.90 -1.05
CA GLY A 69 -4.16 11.04 0.15
C GLY A 69 -2.78 11.04 0.79
N HIS A 70 -2.69 10.73 2.09
CA HIS A 70 -1.41 10.64 2.81
C HIS A 70 -0.61 9.37 2.47
N ASP A 71 -1.30 8.41 1.89
CA ASP A 71 -0.86 7.09 1.48
C ASP A 71 -1.42 6.76 0.09
N LEU A 72 -0.80 5.77 -0.54
CA LEU A 72 -1.30 5.13 -1.75
C LEU A 72 -1.70 3.70 -1.44
N ASP A 73 -3.00 3.50 -1.33
CA ASP A 73 -3.65 2.23 -1.11
C ASP A 73 -3.81 1.46 -2.42
N LEU A 74 -2.97 0.44 -2.63
CA LEU A 74 -2.90 -0.33 -3.86
C LEU A 74 -3.25 -1.79 -3.63
N ILE A 75 -4.02 -2.35 -4.56
CA ILE A 75 -4.24 -3.79 -4.70
C ILE A 75 -3.49 -4.26 -5.94
N LEU A 76 -2.56 -5.19 -5.77
CA LEU A 76 -1.87 -5.87 -6.85
C LEU A 76 -2.63 -7.16 -7.18
N ILE A 77 -3.20 -7.22 -8.38
CA ILE A 77 -3.92 -8.39 -8.86
C ILE A 77 -2.91 -9.36 -9.46
N THR A 78 -2.88 -10.59 -8.93
CA THR A 78 -1.89 -11.61 -9.28
C THR A 78 -2.55 -12.91 -9.70
N ASP A 79 -1.77 -13.96 -9.98
CA ASP A 79 -2.32 -15.30 -10.11
C ASP A 79 -2.93 -15.80 -8.79
N LYS A 80 -3.83 -16.79 -8.88
CA LYS A 80 -4.54 -17.34 -7.71
C LYS A 80 -3.58 -17.83 -6.61
N GLY A 81 -2.48 -18.49 -6.99
CA GLY A 81 -1.53 -19.05 -6.03
C GLY A 81 -0.91 -17.96 -5.17
N ARG A 82 -0.36 -16.91 -5.80
CA ARG A 82 0.25 -15.78 -5.08
C ARG A 82 -0.74 -14.98 -4.25
N GLY A 83 -1.91 -14.68 -4.80
CA GLY A 83 -2.97 -14.00 -4.04
C GLY A 83 -3.32 -14.77 -2.76
N SER A 84 -3.53 -16.09 -2.87
CA SER A 84 -3.80 -16.95 -1.72
C SER A 84 -2.61 -17.04 -0.74
N ASP A 85 -1.38 -17.16 -1.22
CA ASP A 85 -0.19 -17.20 -0.37
C ASP A 85 -0.02 -15.93 0.47
N PHE A 86 -0.35 -14.77 -0.10
CA PHE A 86 -0.35 -13.50 0.64
C PHE A 86 -1.37 -13.50 1.77
N ILE A 87 -2.62 -13.90 1.48
CA ILE A 87 -3.71 -13.96 2.46
C ILE A 87 -3.36 -14.95 3.58
N CYS A 88 -2.90 -16.15 3.23
CA CYS A 88 -2.47 -17.17 4.19
C CYS A 88 -1.34 -16.65 5.10
N LEU A 89 -0.30 -16.03 4.53
CA LEU A 89 0.81 -15.49 5.32
C LEU A 89 0.40 -14.33 6.23
N ALA A 90 -0.53 -13.47 5.77
CA ALA A 90 -1.10 -12.40 6.59
C ALA A 90 -1.92 -12.98 7.75
N SER A 91 -2.80 -13.94 7.45
CA SER A 91 -3.66 -14.61 8.44
C SER A 91 -2.85 -15.42 9.47
N ASP A 92 -1.91 -16.24 9.03
CA ASP A 92 -1.10 -17.08 9.94
C ASP A 92 -0.21 -16.24 10.85
N ARG A 93 0.34 -15.13 10.34
CA ARG A 93 1.25 -14.28 11.11
C ARG A 93 0.53 -13.30 12.04
N PHE A 94 -0.68 -12.87 11.68
CA PHE A 94 -1.33 -11.75 12.34
C PHE A 94 -2.83 -11.95 12.64
N GLY A 95 -3.50 -12.89 11.99
CA GLY A 95 -4.94 -13.12 12.07
C GLY A 95 -5.38 -14.28 12.98
N ARG A 96 -4.55 -15.33 13.14
CA ARG A 96 -4.92 -16.46 14.00
C ARG A 96 -4.97 -16.07 15.47
N ARG A 97 -6.20 -15.94 15.98
CA ARG A 97 -6.56 -16.29 17.36
C ARG A 97 -6.32 -17.78 17.54
N ASP A 98 -5.16 -18.17 18.02
CA ASP A 98 -5.10 -19.46 18.72
C ASP A 98 -6.02 -19.36 19.94
N SER A 99 -6.74 -20.42 20.27
CA SER A 99 -7.71 -20.47 21.39
C SER A 99 -7.09 -20.22 22.77
N LEU A 100 -5.76 -20.05 22.83
CA LEU A 100 -4.95 -19.78 24.00
C LEU A 100 -4.39 -18.35 24.04
N GLU A 101 -4.63 -17.53 23.00
CA GLU A 101 -4.11 -16.16 22.95
C GLU A 101 -5.01 -15.17 23.68
N THR A 102 -4.39 -14.24 24.40
CA THR A 102 -5.09 -13.13 25.06
C THR A 102 -5.53 -12.10 24.02
N GLU A 103 -6.60 -11.38 24.34
CA GLU A 103 -7.14 -10.32 23.49
C GLU A 103 -6.09 -9.24 23.15
N ASP A 104 -5.22 -8.89 24.10
CA ASP A 104 -4.14 -7.91 23.92
C ASP A 104 -3.11 -8.35 22.85
N LEU A 105 -2.74 -9.63 22.83
CA LEU A 105 -1.78 -10.16 21.85
C LEU A 105 -2.39 -10.17 20.43
N THR A 106 -3.67 -10.50 20.33
CA THR A 106 -4.40 -10.40 19.05
C THR A 106 -4.43 -8.96 18.56
N LEU A 107 -4.77 -8.00 19.42
CA LEU A 107 -4.80 -6.57 19.07
C LEU A 107 -3.42 -6.05 18.62
N GLN A 108 -2.35 -6.44 19.31
CA GLN A 108 -0.99 -6.06 18.96
C GLN A 108 -0.59 -6.59 17.56
N ARG A 109 -0.92 -7.85 17.24
CA ARG A 109 -0.64 -8.42 15.92
C ARG A 109 -1.40 -7.74 14.80
N MET A 110 -2.66 -7.39 15.05
CA MET A 110 -3.47 -6.64 14.10
C MET A 110 -2.87 -5.25 13.85
N GLU A 111 -2.40 -4.57 14.90
CA GLU A 111 -1.70 -3.28 14.78
C GLU A 111 -0.41 -3.43 13.96
N CYS A 112 0.35 -4.51 14.14
CA CYS A 112 1.53 -4.78 13.32
C CYS A 112 1.18 -4.99 11.84
N TYR A 113 0.15 -5.79 11.54
CA TYR A 113 -0.31 -5.98 10.16
C TYR A 113 -0.78 -4.68 9.52
N ASN A 114 -1.39 -3.79 10.30
CA ASN A 114 -1.88 -2.50 9.83
C ASN A 114 -0.77 -1.53 9.38
N THR A 115 0.50 -1.90 9.53
CA THR A 115 1.62 -1.11 9.02
C THR A 115 1.90 -1.44 7.53
N PRO A 116 1.94 -0.42 6.64
CA PRO A 116 2.22 -0.62 5.22
C PRO A 116 3.52 -1.39 4.93
N ASP A 117 4.56 -1.18 5.76
CA ASP A 117 5.85 -1.86 5.60
C ASP A 117 5.76 -3.37 5.86
N GLU A 118 4.93 -3.83 6.81
CA GLU A 118 4.75 -5.28 7.03
C GLU A 118 3.98 -5.93 5.88
N ARG A 119 2.95 -5.26 5.34
CA ARG A 119 2.25 -5.74 4.14
C ARG A 119 3.18 -5.80 2.92
N ALA A 120 4.03 -4.78 2.73
CA ALA A 120 5.05 -4.80 1.68
C ALA A 120 6.08 -5.94 1.86
N LYS A 121 6.45 -6.30 3.10
CA LYS A 121 7.32 -7.47 3.38
C LYS A 121 6.64 -8.78 3.01
N ILE A 122 5.36 -8.95 3.30
CA ILE A 122 4.60 -10.15 2.90
C ILE A 122 4.50 -10.21 1.38
N ALA A 123 4.13 -9.11 0.72
CA ALA A 123 4.08 -9.01 -0.74
C ALA A 123 5.42 -9.41 -1.38
N LYS A 124 6.54 -8.90 -0.85
CA LYS A 124 7.89 -9.28 -1.31
C LYS A 124 8.18 -10.77 -1.16
N ARG A 125 7.75 -11.39 -0.06
CA ARG A 125 7.96 -12.82 0.19
C ARG A 125 7.21 -13.70 -0.82
N VAL A 126 6.01 -13.28 -1.21
CA VAL A 126 5.13 -14.03 -2.13
C VAL A 126 5.46 -13.79 -3.59
N LEU A 127 5.64 -12.51 -3.96
CA LEU A 127 5.90 -12.13 -5.35
C LEU A 127 7.34 -12.45 -5.75
N GLY A 128 8.28 -12.34 -4.81
CA GLY A 128 9.69 -12.63 -5.04
C GLY A 128 10.27 -11.79 -6.18
N GLY A 129 11.19 -12.38 -6.94
CA GLY A 129 11.71 -11.81 -8.19
C GLY A 129 12.21 -10.38 -8.05
N ASN A 130 11.79 -9.52 -8.99
CA ASN A 130 12.14 -8.10 -9.04
C ASN A 130 11.22 -7.21 -8.20
N PHE A 131 10.29 -7.76 -7.40
CA PHE A 131 9.33 -6.94 -6.62
C PHE A 131 10.03 -5.91 -5.72
N GLY A 132 11.15 -6.28 -5.09
CA GLY A 132 11.90 -5.36 -4.23
C GLY A 132 12.50 -4.16 -5.00
N GLU A 133 12.92 -4.37 -6.25
CA GLU A 133 13.44 -3.32 -7.13
C GLU A 133 12.32 -2.40 -7.59
N LEU A 134 11.18 -2.98 -8.01
CA LEU A 134 9.98 -2.22 -8.38
C LEU A 134 9.44 -1.39 -7.22
N LEU A 135 9.42 -1.94 -6.01
CA LEU A 135 9.02 -1.21 -4.80
C LEU A 135 9.97 -0.03 -4.52
N ALA A 136 11.27 -0.23 -4.67
CA ALA A 136 12.27 0.83 -4.49
C ALA A 136 12.15 1.91 -5.58
N GLU A 137 11.82 1.53 -6.81
CA GLU A 137 11.55 2.45 -7.91
C GLU A 137 10.26 3.24 -7.67
N ALA A 138 9.16 2.58 -7.31
CA ALA A 138 7.88 3.21 -7.00
C ALA A 138 7.99 4.28 -5.89
N LYS A 139 8.76 4.00 -4.83
CA LYS A 139 9.03 4.94 -3.73
C LYS A 139 9.81 6.21 -4.16
N ARG A 140 10.34 6.27 -5.39
CA ARG A 140 10.96 7.50 -5.93
C ARG A 140 9.93 8.46 -6.53
N TYR A 141 8.73 7.97 -6.86
CA TYR A 141 7.69 8.76 -7.52
C TYR A 141 6.64 9.32 -6.55
N THR A 142 6.70 8.91 -5.29
CA THR A 142 5.84 9.41 -4.22
C THR A 142 6.57 9.39 -2.90
N ALA A 143 6.39 10.44 -2.10
CA ALA A 143 6.83 10.46 -0.71
C ALA A 143 5.76 9.89 0.25
N ALA A 144 4.53 9.70 -0.24
CA ALA A 144 3.47 9.03 0.52
C ALA A 144 3.81 7.56 0.77
N LYS A 145 3.28 7.00 1.85
CA LYS A 145 3.45 5.58 2.15
C LYS A 145 2.73 4.74 1.10
N LEU A 146 3.40 3.72 0.58
CA LEU A 146 2.78 2.73 -0.29
C LEU A 146 2.17 1.63 0.57
N ASP A 147 0.86 1.53 0.53
CA ASP A 147 0.12 0.47 1.20
C ASP A 147 -0.32 -0.59 0.18
N ILE A 148 0.13 -1.83 0.38
CA ILE A 148 0.10 -2.86 -0.67
C ILE A 148 -0.67 -4.08 -0.20
N PHE A 149 -1.77 -4.37 -0.88
CA PHE A 149 -2.51 -5.62 -0.79
C PHE A 149 -2.23 -6.45 -2.04
N VAL A 150 -2.20 -7.78 -1.90
CA VAL A 150 -2.01 -8.70 -3.02
C VAL A 150 -3.18 -9.67 -3.04
N PHE A 151 -3.97 -9.62 -4.12
CA PHE A 151 -5.20 -10.39 -4.23
C PHE A 151 -5.26 -11.23 -5.51
N PRO A 152 -5.99 -12.36 -5.48
CA PRO A 152 -6.30 -13.12 -6.69
C PRO A 152 -7.33 -12.37 -7.55
N PRO A 153 -7.53 -12.72 -8.84
CA PRO A 153 -8.41 -11.96 -9.73
C PRO A 153 -9.89 -11.98 -9.33
N ASP A 154 -10.33 -13.04 -8.63
CA ASP A 154 -11.70 -13.26 -8.16
C ASP A 154 -11.93 -12.80 -6.72
N TRP A 155 -11.03 -11.99 -6.14
CA TRP A 155 -11.11 -11.62 -4.72
C TRP A 155 -12.43 -10.96 -4.29
N ARG A 156 -13.11 -10.25 -5.21
CA ARG A 156 -14.43 -9.65 -4.96
C ARG A 156 -15.54 -10.68 -4.75
N ASP A 157 -15.36 -11.92 -5.20
CA ASP A 157 -16.31 -13.00 -4.94
C ASP A 157 -16.11 -13.62 -3.54
N HIS A 158 -15.00 -13.29 -2.87
CA HIS A 158 -14.57 -13.89 -1.61
C HIS A 158 -14.47 -12.88 -0.47
N LEU A 159 -15.16 -11.73 -0.55
CA LEU A 159 -15.03 -10.65 0.45
C LEU A 159 -15.27 -11.12 1.88
N ARG A 160 -16.26 -12.00 2.09
CA ARG A 160 -16.54 -12.56 3.42
C ARG A 160 -15.37 -13.37 3.96
N VAL A 161 -14.74 -14.19 3.12
CA VAL A 161 -13.58 -15.00 3.51
C VAL A 161 -12.40 -14.09 3.84
N LEU A 162 -12.15 -13.08 2.99
CA LEU A 162 -11.10 -12.09 3.24
C LEU A 162 -11.34 -11.27 4.52
N GLN A 163 -12.61 -10.98 4.84
CA GLN A 163 -13.02 -10.33 6.08
C GLN A 163 -12.80 -11.23 7.31
N GLU A 164 -12.80 -12.55 7.16
CA GLU A 164 -12.48 -13.47 8.25
C GLU A 164 -10.96 -13.69 8.38
N ASP A 165 -10.23 -13.73 7.25
CA ASP A 165 -8.82 -14.10 7.20
C ASP A 165 -7.84 -12.94 7.42
N LEU A 166 -8.17 -11.72 7.00
CA LEU A 166 -7.26 -10.59 7.11
C LEU A 166 -7.41 -9.88 8.46
N PRO A 167 -6.30 -9.47 9.12
CA PRO A 167 -6.38 -8.71 10.36
C PRO A 167 -6.94 -7.30 10.13
N HIS A 168 -8.08 -6.99 10.74
CA HIS A 168 -8.68 -5.64 10.72
C HIS A 168 -9.59 -5.43 11.94
N ARG A 169 -9.92 -4.17 12.25
CA ARG A 169 -10.92 -3.84 13.29
C ARG A 169 -12.29 -3.50 12.72
N ASP A 170 -12.36 -3.16 11.44
CA ASP A 170 -13.57 -2.69 10.78
C ASP A 170 -14.40 -3.90 10.30
N PRO A 171 -15.63 -4.10 10.81
CA PRO A 171 -16.49 -5.20 10.39
C PRO A 171 -16.86 -5.16 8.89
N ASN A 172 -16.69 -4.01 8.24
CA ASN A 172 -16.95 -3.82 6.81
C ASN A 172 -15.67 -3.54 6.02
N PHE A 173 -14.48 -3.88 6.56
CA PHE A 173 -13.18 -3.56 5.96
C PHE A 173 -13.10 -3.94 4.48
N MET A 174 -13.39 -5.21 4.15
CA MET A 174 -13.31 -5.70 2.78
C MET A 174 -14.41 -5.16 1.87
N GLU A 175 -15.60 -4.90 2.41
CA GLU A 175 -16.68 -4.25 1.66
C GLU A 175 -16.33 -2.80 1.31
N ASN A 176 -15.72 -2.07 2.25
CA ASN A 176 -15.25 -0.71 2.04
C ASN A 176 -14.13 -0.66 0.98
N ILE A 177 -13.16 -1.58 1.04
CA ILE A 177 -12.11 -1.70 0.01
C ILE A 177 -12.75 -2.00 -1.35
N ALA A 178 -13.65 -2.99 -1.43
CA ALA A 178 -14.27 -3.39 -2.69
C ALA A 178 -15.12 -2.28 -3.34
N ARG A 179 -15.80 -1.47 -2.52
CA ARG A 179 -16.59 -0.33 -2.98
C ARG A 179 -15.73 0.76 -3.62
N ASP A 180 -14.57 1.04 -3.00
CA ASP A 180 -13.73 2.19 -3.39
C ASP A 180 -12.67 1.80 -4.44
N ALA A 181 -12.35 0.51 -4.56
CA ALA A 181 -11.30 0.01 -5.45
C ALA A 181 -11.64 0.22 -6.94
N VAL A 182 -10.79 0.97 -7.62
CA VAL A 182 -10.88 1.27 -9.06
C VAL A 182 -9.63 0.78 -9.77
N ARG A 183 -9.82 0.15 -10.93
CA ARG A 183 -8.69 -0.32 -11.75
C ARG A 183 -7.93 0.87 -12.36
N ILE A 184 -6.60 0.86 -12.22
CA ILE A 184 -5.70 1.89 -12.75
C ILE A 184 -4.58 1.34 -13.64
N ALA A 185 -4.40 0.01 -13.68
CA ALA A 185 -3.60 -0.72 -14.67
C ALA A 185 -4.08 -2.18 -14.82
#